data_AF-A0AAD8HHF9-F1
#
_entry.id   AF-A0AAD8HHF9-F1
#
_cell.length_a   1.000
_cell.length_b   1.000
_cell.length_c   1.000
_cell.angle_alpha   90.00
_cell.angle_beta   90.00
_cell.angle_gamma   90.00
#
_symmetry.space_group_name_H-M   'P 1'
#
loop_
_entity.id
_entity.type
_entity.pdbx_description
1 polymer ?
#
loop_
_entity_poly.entity_id
_entity_poly.type
_entity_poly.pdbx_seq_one_letter_code
_entity_poly.pdbx_strand_id
1 'polypeptide(L)'
;MGASGRMAAPNGKKTETEALRRAPHEKPPFTIGWAAYIAVQGCVLTGAWVVGHECDHDAFSNYGWINDLVGLIVHSSLMVPYFSSRHKYERWTSHYDPHSPLYSQRERKEIIISDVAILAVIYGLYRLVLLKDFAWVLCVYGGPLLVVNGWFTLITILNHTHPSVPYYDSTEWDWLRGALCTVDRDYGILNKVFHNVCNAHVCHHIFSMIPHYHGLEATEAMKPLLGDYYQYDGTPILKAMYREMKECIYVEKDEGETKGVYWYRKEI
;
A
#
# COMPACT_ATOMS: atom_id res chain seq x y z
N MET A 1 69.91 51.35 -1.32
CA MET A 1 68.47 51.12 -1.06
C MET A 1 67.96 50.34 -2.27
N GLY A 2 67.91 49.00 -2.25
CA GLY A 2 66.79 48.19 -1.74
C GLY A 2 65.54 48.42 -2.60
N ALA A 3 64.84 47.47 -3.23
CA ALA A 3 64.87 46.01 -3.21
C ALA A 3 64.10 45.48 -4.45
N SER A 4 64.43 44.25 -4.86
CA SER A 4 63.56 43.13 -5.27
C SER A 4 62.26 43.37 -6.07
N GLY A 5 62.11 42.59 -7.16
CA GLY A 5 61.05 42.71 -8.16
C GLY A 5 59.70 42.08 -7.82
N ARG A 6 58.84 41.98 -8.86
CA ARG A 6 57.94 40.84 -9.15
C ARG A 6 57.20 41.09 -10.46
N MET A 7 57.29 40.09 -11.35
CA MET A 7 56.48 40.00 -12.56
C MET A 7 55.00 39.88 -12.19
N ALA A 8 54.13 40.55 -12.95
CA ALA A 8 52.69 40.42 -12.83
C ALA A 8 52.24 39.03 -13.29
N ALA A 9 51.44 38.36 -12.47
CA ALA A 9 50.85 37.04 -12.77
C ALA A 9 49.71 37.16 -13.81
N PRO A 10 49.47 36.13 -14.64
CA PRO A 10 48.41 36.16 -15.64
C PRO A 10 47.00 35.97 -15.02
N ASN A 11 46.02 36.53 -15.74
CA ASN A 11 44.58 36.52 -15.48
C ASN A 11 44.03 35.20 -14.93
N GLY A 12 43.59 35.21 -13.67
CA GLY A 12 42.66 34.23 -13.14
C GLY A 12 41.24 34.53 -13.62
N LYS A 13 40.75 33.82 -14.64
CA LYS A 13 39.31 33.68 -14.85
C LYS A 13 38.74 33.03 -13.58
N LYS A 14 37.97 33.79 -12.80
CA LYS A 14 37.10 33.22 -11.77
C LYS A 14 36.12 32.31 -12.49
N THR A 15 36.31 31.00 -12.39
CA THR A 15 35.23 30.04 -12.61
C THR A 15 34.23 30.31 -11.50
N GLU A 16 33.22 31.13 -11.77
CA GLU A 16 31.98 31.08 -11.00
C GLU A 16 31.43 29.68 -11.21
N THR A 17 31.71 28.79 -10.26
CA THR A 17 30.86 27.64 -10.04
C THR A 17 29.48 28.22 -9.83
N GLU A 18 28.61 28.02 -10.81
CA GLU A 18 27.21 28.44 -10.79
C GLU A 18 26.56 27.73 -9.59
N ALA A 19 26.68 28.36 -8.42
CA ALA A 19 26.13 27.85 -7.19
C ALA A 19 24.62 27.84 -7.40
N LEU A 20 24.06 26.65 -7.63
CA LEU A 20 22.63 26.41 -7.75
C LEU A 20 21.88 27.28 -6.74
N ARG A 21 21.33 28.41 -7.21
CA ARG A 21 20.56 29.32 -6.37
C ARG A 21 19.30 28.54 -5.97
N ARG A 22 19.18 28.20 -4.68
CA ARG A 22 17.93 27.64 -4.15
C ARG A 22 16.81 28.62 -4.48
N ALA A 23 15.79 28.12 -5.17
CA ALA A 23 14.56 28.88 -5.36
C ALA A 23 14.02 29.25 -3.97
N PRO A 24 13.59 30.50 -3.74
CA PRO A 24 12.99 30.88 -2.47
C PRO A 24 11.80 29.95 -2.20
N HIS A 25 11.83 29.23 -1.07
CA HIS A 25 10.73 28.43 -0.59
C HIS A 25 10.43 28.82 0.85
N GLU A 26 9.16 29.06 1.14
CA GLU A 26 8.71 29.25 2.52
C GLU A 26 8.54 27.88 3.18
N LYS A 27 9.01 27.75 4.41
CA LYS A 27 8.79 26.54 5.21
C LYS A 27 7.29 26.36 5.37
N PRO A 28 6.72 25.18 5.10
CA PRO A 28 5.30 24.98 5.29
C PRO A 28 4.96 25.19 6.78
N PRO A 29 4.06 26.12 7.11
CA PRO A 29 3.54 26.15 8.47
C PRO A 29 2.63 24.92 8.61
N PHE A 30 2.79 24.11 9.65
CA PHE A 30 1.89 22.98 9.96
C PHE A 30 0.48 23.50 10.29
N THR A 31 -0.23 23.96 9.26
CA THR A 31 -1.55 24.59 9.34
C THR A 31 -2.64 23.56 9.06
N ILE A 32 -3.87 23.95 9.34
CA ILE A 32 -5.06 23.18 8.96
C ILE A 32 -5.08 22.88 7.45
N GLY A 33 -4.60 23.83 6.61
CA GLY A 33 -4.50 23.61 5.17
C GLY A 33 -3.57 22.46 4.80
N TRP A 34 -2.41 22.35 5.47
CA TRP A 34 -1.50 21.22 5.28
C TRP A 34 -2.07 19.91 5.80
N ALA A 35 -2.76 19.92 6.95
CA ALA A 35 -3.41 18.73 7.46
C ALA A 35 -4.51 18.22 6.49
N ALA A 36 -5.33 19.12 5.94
CA ALA A 36 -6.34 18.79 4.95
C ALA A 36 -5.71 18.26 3.65
N TYR A 37 -4.65 18.91 3.16
CA TYR A 37 -3.88 18.43 2.01
C TYR A 37 -3.35 17.02 2.25
N ILE A 38 -2.70 16.77 3.40
CA ILE A 38 -2.13 15.46 3.75
C ILE A 38 -3.21 14.37 3.73
N ALA A 39 -4.37 14.63 4.34
CA ALA A 39 -5.47 13.70 4.38
C ALA A 39 -6.04 13.40 2.98
N VAL A 40 -6.34 14.44 2.20
CA VAL A 40 -6.91 14.29 0.86
C VAL A 40 -5.92 13.63 -0.11
N GLN A 41 -4.67 14.09 -0.11
CA GLN A 41 -3.62 13.52 -0.94
C GLN A 41 -3.39 12.06 -0.58
N GLY A 42 -3.37 11.73 0.72
CA GLY A 42 -3.28 10.36 1.19
C GLY A 42 -4.40 9.46 0.66
N CYS A 43 -5.66 9.92 0.69
CA CYS A 43 -6.78 9.17 0.11
C CYS A 43 -6.60 8.94 -1.41
N VAL A 44 -6.18 9.96 -2.16
CA VAL A 44 -5.94 9.80 -3.60
C VAL A 44 -4.81 8.80 -3.87
N LEU A 45 -3.73 8.86 -3.08
CA LEU A 45 -2.61 7.92 -3.19
C LEU A 45 -3.00 6.50 -2.75
N THR A 46 -3.97 6.32 -1.85
CA THR A 46 -4.55 4.99 -1.57
C THR A 46 -5.24 4.43 -2.82
N GLY A 47 -5.95 5.26 -3.59
CA GLY A 47 -6.49 4.86 -4.90
C GLY A 47 -5.40 4.40 -5.86
N ALA A 48 -4.31 5.16 -5.95
CA ALA A 48 -3.13 4.75 -6.74
C ALA A 48 -2.54 3.42 -6.24
N TRP A 49 -2.45 3.22 -4.93
CA TRP A 49 -2.00 1.95 -4.35
C TRP A 49 -2.85 0.76 -4.83
N VAL A 50 -4.18 0.93 -4.88
CA VAL A 50 -5.11 -0.10 -5.39
C VAL A 50 -4.80 -0.44 -6.85
N VAL A 51 -4.52 0.55 -7.70
CA VAL A 51 -4.13 0.29 -9.10
C VAL A 51 -2.85 -0.53 -9.19
N GLY A 52 -1.82 -0.21 -8.40
CA GLY A 52 -0.61 -1.03 -8.35
C GLY A 52 -0.88 -2.45 -7.83
N HIS A 53 -1.80 -2.60 -6.86
CA HIS A 53 -2.23 -3.89 -6.33
C HIS A 53 -2.96 -4.73 -7.39
N GLU A 54 -3.76 -4.11 -8.25
CA GLU A 54 -4.37 -4.79 -9.40
C GLU A 54 -3.36 -5.26 -10.43
N CYS A 55 -2.30 -4.46 -10.65
CA CYS A 55 -1.22 -4.85 -11.53
C CYS A 55 -0.50 -6.10 -10.99
N ASP A 56 -0.35 -6.25 -9.67
CA ASP A 56 0.24 -7.45 -9.05
C ASP A 56 -0.61 -8.71 -9.26
N HIS A 57 -1.93 -8.54 -9.45
CA HIS A 57 -2.84 -9.61 -9.87
C HIS A 57 -2.97 -9.75 -11.39
N ASP A 58 -2.15 -9.09 -12.20
CA ASP A 58 -2.29 -9.10 -13.66
C ASP A 58 -3.68 -8.67 -14.18
N ALA A 59 -4.47 -7.98 -13.34
CA ALA A 59 -5.87 -7.67 -13.61
C ALA A 59 -6.05 -6.38 -14.41
N PHE A 60 -5.12 -5.44 -14.26
CA PHE A 60 -5.24 -4.08 -14.81
C PHE A 60 -5.27 -4.05 -16.35
N SER A 61 -4.45 -4.87 -17.01
CA SER A 61 -4.30 -4.95 -18.46
C SER A 61 -4.12 -6.38 -18.96
N ASN A 62 -4.56 -6.66 -20.20
CA ASN A 62 -4.28 -7.92 -20.90
C ASN A 62 -2.80 -8.10 -21.29
N TYR A 63 -1.96 -7.10 -21.06
CA TYR A 63 -0.53 -7.13 -21.36
C TYR A 63 0.26 -7.11 -20.06
N GLY A 64 0.86 -8.25 -19.67
CA GLY A 64 1.63 -8.38 -18.43
C GLY A 64 2.72 -7.30 -18.27
N TRP A 65 3.44 -6.97 -19.34
CA TRP A 65 4.47 -5.92 -19.27
C TRP A 65 3.91 -4.52 -18.94
N ILE A 66 2.64 -4.25 -19.25
CA ILE A 66 1.97 -3.00 -18.87
C ILE A 66 1.64 -3.04 -17.37
N ASN A 67 1.14 -4.19 -16.87
CA ASN A 67 0.92 -4.40 -15.44
C ASN A 67 2.24 -4.19 -14.68
N ASP A 68 3.31 -4.85 -15.12
CA ASP A 68 4.63 -4.74 -14.51
C ASP A 68 5.14 -3.29 -14.48
N LEU A 69 5.02 -2.59 -15.61
CA LEU A 69 5.50 -1.21 -15.71
C LEU A 69 4.70 -0.25 -14.82
N VAL A 70 3.37 -0.34 -14.86
CA VAL A 70 2.48 0.54 -14.10
C VAL A 70 2.60 0.23 -12.61
N GLY A 71 2.52 -1.05 -12.25
CA GLY A 71 2.67 -1.54 -10.88
C GLY A 71 4.01 -1.13 -10.27
N LEU A 72 5.13 -1.37 -10.98
CA LEU A 72 6.46 -0.97 -10.52
C LEU A 72 6.56 0.54 -10.28
N ILE A 73 6.07 1.38 -11.21
CA ILE A 73 6.12 2.84 -11.06
C ILE A 73 5.29 3.28 -9.85
N VAL A 74 4.05 2.82 -9.77
CA VAL A 74 3.10 3.26 -8.75
C VAL A 74 3.50 2.78 -7.36
N HIS A 75 3.79 1.49 -7.18
CA HIS A 75 4.19 0.95 -5.88
C HIS A 75 5.55 1.46 -5.42
N SER A 76 6.55 1.59 -6.31
CA SER A 76 7.84 2.19 -5.93
C SER A 76 7.68 3.64 -5.48
N SER A 77 6.80 4.43 -6.13
CA SER A 77 6.50 5.81 -5.72
C SER A 77 5.82 5.90 -4.35
N LEU A 78 5.25 4.80 -3.87
CA LEU A 78 4.61 4.67 -2.55
C LEU A 78 5.45 3.84 -1.56
N MET A 79 6.73 3.55 -1.88
CA MET A 79 7.61 2.73 -1.04
C MET A 79 7.10 1.31 -0.77
N VAL A 80 6.34 0.74 -1.71
CA VAL A 80 5.85 -0.64 -1.66
C VAL A 80 6.68 -1.48 -2.64
N PRO A 81 7.27 -2.61 -2.22
CA PRO A 81 7.88 -3.54 -3.16
C PRO A 81 6.78 -4.18 -4.02
N TYR A 82 6.94 -4.17 -5.34
CA TYR A 82 5.92 -4.67 -6.26
C TYR A 82 5.98 -6.20 -6.41
N PHE A 83 7.15 -6.75 -6.74
CA PHE A 83 7.34 -8.18 -6.97
C PHE A 83 7.49 -9.00 -5.67
N SER A 84 6.65 -8.77 -4.66
CA SER A 84 6.73 -9.44 -3.35
C SER A 84 5.58 -10.42 -3.11
N SER A 85 5.75 -11.70 -3.45
CA SER A 85 4.75 -12.75 -3.18
C SER A 85 5.32 -13.96 -2.41
N ARG A 86 4.41 -14.72 -1.73
CA ARG A 86 4.60 -15.34 -0.40
C ARG A 86 4.61 -16.88 -0.40
N HIS A 87 5.44 -17.50 0.46
CA HIS A 87 5.29 -18.86 1.03
C HIS A 87 5.90 -18.91 2.45
N LYS A 88 5.84 -20.07 3.13
CA LYS A 88 6.55 -20.33 4.40
C LYS A 88 7.97 -20.82 4.12
N TYR A 89 8.96 -20.35 4.87
CA TYR A 89 10.36 -20.58 4.56
C TYR A 89 11.21 -20.98 5.76
N GLU A 90 12.21 -21.84 5.51
CA GLU A 90 13.10 -22.43 6.52
C GLU A 90 14.20 -21.48 7.02
N ARG A 91 14.40 -20.34 6.34
CA ARG A 91 15.38 -19.31 6.71
C ARG A 91 14.73 -17.94 6.74
N TRP A 92 15.40 -17.00 7.40
CA TRP A 92 15.01 -15.59 7.37
C TRP A 92 14.85 -15.09 5.93
N THR A 93 13.72 -14.44 5.66
CA THR A 93 13.31 -13.97 4.34
C THR A 93 13.19 -12.46 4.31
N SER A 94 13.60 -11.87 3.19
CA SER A 94 13.55 -10.43 2.95
C SER A 94 13.07 -10.19 1.54
N HIS A 95 12.10 -9.29 1.38
CA HIS A 95 11.62 -8.88 0.06
C HIS A 95 12.66 -8.10 -0.75
N TYR A 96 13.76 -7.66 -0.10
CA TYR A 96 14.90 -6.99 -0.72
C TYR A 96 16.10 -7.94 -0.95
N ASP A 97 15.94 -9.25 -0.70
CA ASP A 97 16.96 -10.25 -1.01
C ASP A 97 16.52 -11.01 -2.28
N PRO A 98 17.14 -10.78 -3.46
CA PRO A 98 16.82 -11.51 -4.69
C PRO A 98 17.07 -13.02 -4.58
N HIS A 99 17.86 -13.47 -3.61
CA HIS A 99 18.08 -14.88 -3.33
C HIS A 99 17.16 -15.42 -2.23
N SER A 100 16.25 -14.59 -1.71
CA SER A 100 15.30 -14.99 -0.70
C SER A 100 14.51 -16.21 -1.18
N PRO A 101 14.19 -17.16 -0.29
CA PRO A 101 13.31 -18.27 -0.63
C PRO A 101 11.93 -17.81 -1.10
N LEU A 102 11.58 -16.53 -0.84
CA LEU A 102 10.43 -15.82 -1.38
C LEU A 102 10.25 -16.00 -2.89
N TYR A 103 11.36 -16.09 -3.62
CA TYR A 103 11.38 -15.90 -5.05
C TYR A 103 11.98 -17.10 -5.78
N SER A 104 11.35 -17.46 -6.89
CA SER A 104 11.93 -18.36 -7.88
C SER A 104 13.17 -17.75 -8.52
N GLN A 105 13.94 -18.58 -9.23
CA GLN A 105 15.11 -18.12 -9.98
C GLN A 105 14.79 -17.09 -11.06
N ARG A 106 13.54 -17.06 -11.54
CA ARG A 106 13.11 -16.18 -12.65
C ARG A 106 12.81 -14.77 -12.14
N GLU A 107 12.21 -14.66 -10.96
CA GLU A 107 11.80 -13.39 -10.34
C GLU A 107 12.98 -12.57 -9.79
N ARG A 108 14.16 -13.17 -9.62
CA ARG A 108 15.33 -12.49 -9.03
C ARG A 108 15.69 -11.17 -9.71
N LYS A 109 15.55 -11.11 -11.04
CA LYS A 109 15.83 -9.89 -11.80
C LYS A 109 14.80 -8.80 -11.50
N GLU A 110 13.55 -9.19 -11.33
CA GLU A 110 12.44 -8.29 -11.00
C GLU A 110 12.63 -7.70 -9.59
N ILE A 111 13.11 -8.50 -8.63
CA ILE A 111 13.47 -8.01 -7.29
C ILE A 111 14.57 -6.96 -7.37
N ILE A 112 15.65 -7.22 -8.12
CA ILE A 112 16.75 -6.26 -8.29
C ILE A 112 16.23 -4.95 -8.91
N ILE A 113 15.34 -5.05 -9.90
CA ILE A 113 14.73 -3.87 -10.53
C ILE A 113 13.88 -3.08 -9.51
N SER A 114 13.07 -3.77 -8.70
CA SER A 114 12.28 -3.15 -7.62
C SER A 114 13.17 -2.45 -6.60
N ASP A 115 14.26 -3.08 -6.16
CA ASP A 115 15.21 -2.50 -5.21
C ASP A 115 15.86 -1.24 -5.77
N VAL A 116 16.30 -1.28 -7.03
CA VAL A 116 16.87 -0.10 -7.72
C VAL A 116 15.83 1.02 -7.86
N ALA A 117 14.57 0.70 -8.15
CA ALA A 117 13.50 1.69 -8.25
C ALA A 117 13.23 2.37 -6.89
N ILE A 118 13.18 1.61 -5.79
CA ILE A 118 13.04 2.16 -4.44
C ILE A 118 14.22 3.06 -4.09
N LEU A 119 15.46 2.63 -4.37
CA LEU A 119 16.66 3.44 -4.15
C LEU A 119 16.65 4.73 -4.98
N ALA A 120 16.15 4.68 -6.22
CA ALA A 120 16.01 5.85 -7.06
C ALA A 120 15.00 6.86 -6.47
N VAL A 121 13.87 6.39 -5.94
CA VAL A 121 12.89 7.26 -5.27
C VAL A 121 13.47 7.84 -3.97
N ILE A 122 14.16 7.05 -3.15
CA ILE A 122 14.86 7.54 -1.94
C ILE A 122 15.87 8.63 -2.31
N TYR A 123 16.65 8.42 -3.38
CA TYR A 123 17.60 9.43 -3.88
C TYR A 123 16.86 10.70 -4.35
N GLY A 124 15.75 10.56 -5.08
CA GLY A 124 14.91 11.68 -5.47
C GLY A 124 14.39 12.49 -4.27
N LEU A 125 13.90 11.81 -3.23
CA LEU A 125 13.46 12.44 -1.98
C LEU A 125 14.62 13.14 -1.27
N TYR A 126 15.80 12.52 -1.20
CA TYR A 126 17.00 13.15 -0.66
C TYR A 126 17.35 14.45 -1.41
N ARG A 127 17.30 14.44 -2.75
CA ARG A 127 17.52 15.65 -3.57
C ARG A 127 16.46 16.71 -3.29
N LEU A 128 15.20 16.33 -3.10
CA LEU A 128 14.14 17.25 -2.71
C LEU A 128 14.39 17.86 -1.33
N VAL A 129 14.87 17.09 -0.34
CA VAL A 129 15.24 17.62 0.97
C VAL A 129 16.35 18.66 0.85
N LEU A 130 17.36 18.44 0.01
CA LEU A 130 18.43 19.43 -0.21
C LEU A 130 17.95 20.73 -0.88
N LEU A 131 16.87 20.66 -1.67
CA LEU A 131 16.30 21.77 -2.42
C LEU A 131 15.22 22.54 -1.67
N LYS A 132 14.37 21.82 -0.92
CA LYS A 132 13.12 22.32 -0.32
C LYS A 132 13.02 22.12 1.19
N ASP A 133 14.03 21.53 1.82
CA ASP A 133 14.07 21.11 3.23
C ASP A 133 13.20 19.89 3.61
N PHE A 134 13.50 19.33 4.78
CA PHE A 134 12.89 18.12 5.28
C PHE A 134 11.41 18.30 5.65
N ALA A 135 11.03 19.45 6.22
CA ALA A 135 9.66 19.68 6.64
C ALA A 135 8.72 19.75 5.43
N TRP A 136 9.19 20.36 4.34
CA TRP A 136 8.45 20.37 3.08
C TRP A 136 8.24 18.96 2.51
N VAL A 137 9.30 18.14 2.43
CA VAL A 137 9.19 16.76 1.93
C VAL A 137 8.30 15.91 2.84
N LEU A 138 8.40 16.10 4.16
CA LEU A 138 7.51 15.43 5.11
C LEU A 138 6.05 15.80 4.87
N CYS A 139 5.72 17.08 4.67
CA CYS A 139 4.32 17.48 4.43
C CYS A 139 3.79 17.04 3.06
N VAL A 140 4.62 17.06 2.01
CA VAL A 140 4.18 16.78 0.64
C VAL A 140 4.16 15.28 0.32
N TYR A 141 5.07 14.51 0.91
CA TYR A 141 5.25 13.09 0.61
C TYR A 141 5.09 12.20 1.85
N GLY A 142 5.80 12.49 2.95
CA GLY A 142 5.79 11.63 4.13
C GLY A 142 4.44 11.53 4.83
N GLY A 143 3.75 12.67 5.00
CA GLY A 143 2.41 12.76 5.60
C GLY A 143 1.37 11.99 4.79
N PRO A 144 1.23 12.25 3.48
CA PRO A 144 0.33 11.48 2.64
C PRO A 144 0.65 9.99 2.65
N LEU A 145 1.93 9.61 2.64
CA LEU A 145 2.35 8.21 2.72
C LEU A 145 1.91 7.55 4.03
N LEU A 146 1.98 8.26 5.17
CA LEU A 146 1.44 7.77 6.45
C LEU A 146 -0.08 7.56 6.38
N VAL A 147 -0.81 8.43 5.68
CA VAL A 147 -2.25 8.27 5.47
C VAL A 147 -2.56 7.05 4.59
N VAL A 148 -1.79 6.80 3.53
CA VAL A 148 -1.90 5.57 2.72
C VAL A 148 -1.73 4.32 3.58
N ASN A 149 -0.67 4.29 4.40
CA ASN A 149 -0.41 3.17 5.32
C ASN A 149 -1.53 3.00 6.36
N GLY A 150 -2.07 4.11 6.87
CA GLY A 150 -3.22 4.12 7.76
C GLY A 150 -4.47 3.51 7.11
N TRP A 151 -4.77 3.89 5.87
CA TRP A 151 -5.88 3.31 5.11
C TRP A 151 -5.67 1.84 4.80
N PHE A 152 -4.48 1.44 4.35
CA PHE A 152 -4.17 0.03 4.10
C PHE A 152 -4.39 -0.83 5.35
N THR A 153 -3.88 -0.37 6.49
CA THR A 153 -4.08 -1.05 7.78
C THR A 153 -5.56 -1.12 8.14
N LEU A 154 -6.29 -0.01 8.00
CA LEU A 154 -7.70 0.07 8.34
C LEU A 154 -8.59 -0.81 7.45
N ILE A 155 -8.36 -0.80 6.13
CA ILE A 155 -9.05 -1.68 5.17
C ILE A 155 -8.75 -3.14 5.51
N THR A 156 -7.48 -3.48 5.76
CA THR A 156 -7.11 -4.84 6.15
C THR A 156 -7.87 -5.28 7.40
N ILE A 157 -7.92 -4.45 8.46
CA ILE A 157 -8.69 -4.77 9.66
C ILE A 157 -10.18 -4.90 9.34
N LEU A 158 -10.80 -3.90 8.72
CA LEU A 158 -12.27 -3.89 8.58
C LEU A 158 -12.81 -4.92 7.59
N ASN A 159 -12.05 -5.24 6.54
CA ASN A 159 -12.47 -6.19 5.52
C ASN A 159 -12.05 -7.63 5.84
N HIS A 160 -11.13 -7.87 6.78
CA HIS A 160 -10.70 -9.22 7.19
C HIS A 160 -10.95 -9.55 8.67
N THR A 161 -11.56 -8.65 9.43
CA THR A 161 -11.86 -8.87 10.85
C THR A 161 -13.30 -8.44 11.11
N HIS A 162 -14.13 -9.41 11.48
CA HIS A 162 -15.54 -9.20 11.82
C HIS A 162 -16.08 -10.38 12.63
N PRO A 163 -17.03 -10.19 13.57
CA PRO A 163 -17.59 -11.30 14.34
C PRO A 163 -18.38 -12.33 13.51
N SER A 164 -18.82 -11.96 12.30
CA SER A 164 -19.56 -12.85 11.40
C SER A 164 -18.68 -13.64 10.43
N VAL A 165 -17.35 -13.48 10.46
CA VAL A 165 -16.44 -14.33 9.67
C VAL A 165 -15.71 -15.33 10.57
N PRO A 166 -15.65 -16.61 10.19
CA PRO A 166 -14.98 -17.64 10.97
C PRO A 166 -13.46 -17.62 10.73
N TYR A 167 -12.75 -18.30 11.63
CA TYR A 167 -11.36 -18.69 11.49
C TYR A 167 -11.27 -20.21 11.37
N TYR A 168 -10.38 -20.68 10.51
CA TYR A 168 -10.20 -22.11 10.26
C TYR A 168 -8.78 -22.54 10.62
N ASP A 169 -8.65 -23.67 11.31
CA ASP A 169 -7.36 -24.34 11.45
C ASP A 169 -7.03 -25.18 10.20
N SER A 170 -5.87 -25.84 10.21
CA SER A 170 -5.41 -26.64 9.07
C SER A 170 -6.29 -27.86 8.73
N THR A 171 -7.24 -28.23 9.57
CA THR A 171 -8.16 -29.35 9.33
C THR A 171 -9.40 -28.95 8.54
N GLU A 172 -9.82 -27.68 8.64
CA GLU A 172 -11.02 -27.15 7.99
C GLU A 172 -10.71 -26.08 6.92
N TRP A 173 -9.48 -25.55 6.90
CA TRP A 173 -9.10 -24.52 5.94
C TRP A 173 -8.94 -25.09 4.53
N ASP A 174 -9.59 -24.43 3.57
CA ASP A 174 -9.29 -24.52 2.15
C ASP A 174 -9.24 -23.11 1.54
N TRP A 175 -8.81 -23.01 0.28
CA TRP A 175 -8.65 -21.72 -0.38
C TRP A 175 -9.95 -20.91 -0.45
N LEU A 176 -11.09 -21.55 -0.74
CA LEU A 176 -12.37 -20.85 -0.93
C LEU A 176 -12.92 -20.36 0.40
N ARG A 177 -12.87 -21.20 1.43
CA ARG A 177 -13.21 -20.82 2.82
C ARG A 177 -12.36 -19.65 3.30
N GLY A 178 -11.05 -19.69 3.03
CA GLY A 178 -10.14 -18.58 3.32
C GLY A 178 -10.50 -17.29 2.58
N ALA A 179 -10.81 -17.37 1.28
CA ALA A 179 -11.22 -16.21 0.48
C ALA A 179 -12.54 -15.58 0.96
N LEU A 180 -13.47 -16.41 1.44
CA LEU A 180 -14.76 -16.00 1.99
C LEU A 180 -14.67 -15.43 3.42
N CYS A 181 -13.52 -15.52 4.11
CA CYS A 181 -13.28 -14.85 5.39
C CYS A 181 -13.03 -13.34 5.20
N THR A 182 -13.90 -12.68 4.44
CA THR A 182 -13.84 -11.28 4.11
C THR A 182 -15.22 -10.64 4.16
N VAL A 183 -15.27 -9.32 4.39
CA VAL A 183 -16.52 -8.56 4.51
C VAL A 183 -16.46 -7.34 3.59
N ASP A 184 -17.48 -7.15 2.76
CA ASP A 184 -17.64 -5.92 1.98
C ASP A 184 -18.13 -4.77 2.88
N ARG A 185 -17.64 -3.56 2.62
CA ARG A 185 -17.90 -2.38 3.44
C ARG A 185 -18.16 -1.15 2.58
N ASP A 186 -19.13 -0.32 2.99
CA ASP A 186 -19.39 0.97 2.35
C ASP A 186 -18.60 2.11 3.02
N TYR A 187 -17.66 2.70 2.28
CA TYR A 187 -16.86 3.85 2.72
C TYR A 187 -17.38 5.17 2.13
N GLY A 188 -18.59 5.16 1.54
CA GLY A 188 -19.24 6.32 0.95
C GLY A 188 -18.48 6.85 -0.27
N ILE A 189 -18.14 8.14 -0.27
CA ILE A 189 -17.41 8.75 -1.40
C ILE A 189 -16.05 8.10 -1.65
N LEU A 190 -15.43 7.55 -0.60
CA LEU A 190 -14.14 6.89 -0.71
C LEU A 190 -14.20 5.59 -1.49
N ASN A 191 -15.38 4.96 -1.67
CA ASN A 191 -15.49 3.80 -2.56
C ASN A 191 -15.00 4.17 -3.96
N LYS A 192 -15.38 5.34 -4.48
CA LYS A 192 -14.91 5.79 -5.79
C LYS A 192 -13.42 6.10 -5.80
N VAL A 193 -12.91 6.71 -4.73
CA VAL A 193 -11.49 7.07 -4.60
C VAL A 193 -10.61 5.82 -4.50
N PHE A 194 -11.09 4.77 -3.85
CA PHE A 194 -10.39 3.50 -3.65
C PHE A 194 -10.80 2.44 -4.68
N HIS A 195 -11.36 2.85 -5.82
CA HIS A 195 -11.71 1.95 -6.93
C HIS A 195 -12.64 0.80 -6.54
N ASN A 196 -13.54 1.03 -5.59
CA ASN A 196 -14.48 0.07 -5.02
C ASN A 196 -13.83 -1.16 -4.36
N VAL A 197 -12.54 -1.11 -4.02
CA VAL A 197 -11.85 -2.24 -3.38
C VAL A 197 -12.55 -2.66 -2.08
N CYS A 198 -13.06 -1.70 -1.30
CA CYS A 198 -13.68 -1.98 0.00
C CYS A 198 -15.07 -2.62 -0.11
N ASN A 199 -15.84 -2.32 -1.16
CA ASN A 199 -17.22 -2.77 -1.39
C ASN A 199 -17.35 -3.81 -2.52
N ALA A 200 -16.22 -4.30 -3.02
CA ALA A 200 -16.10 -5.48 -3.87
C ALA A 200 -14.96 -6.39 -3.38
N HIS A 201 -14.63 -6.32 -2.09
CA HIS A 201 -13.50 -6.98 -1.47
C HIS A 201 -13.67 -8.49 -1.46
N VAL A 202 -14.88 -8.99 -1.16
CA VAL A 202 -15.18 -10.43 -1.22
C VAL A 202 -14.93 -10.96 -2.64
N CYS A 203 -15.40 -10.23 -3.66
CA CYS A 203 -15.15 -10.59 -5.06
C CYS A 203 -13.66 -10.55 -5.38
N HIS A 204 -12.95 -9.54 -4.89
CA HIS A 204 -11.50 -9.41 -5.08
C HIS A 204 -10.73 -10.61 -4.51
N HIS A 205 -11.14 -11.18 -3.38
CA HIS A 205 -10.48 -12.36 -2.82
C HIS A 205 -10.77 -13.66 -3.57
N ILE A 206 -11.97 -13.79 -4.13
CA ILE A 206 -12.34 -14.99 -4.91
C ILE A 206 -11.82 -14.89 -6.35
N PHE A 207 -11.82 -13.70 -6.94
CA PHE A 207 -11.49 -13.44 -8.34
C PHE A 207 -10.57 -12.22 -8.47
N SER A 208 -9.38 -12.28 -7.88
CA SER A 208 -8.43 -11.16 -7.86
C SER A 208 -7.94 -10.70 -9.24
N MET A 209 -8.10 -11.56 -10.26
CA MET A 209 -7.80 -11.27 -11.66
C MET A 209 -8.88 -10.43 -12.38
N ILE A 210 -10.05 -10.21 -11.75
CA ILE A 210 -11.07 -9.32 -12.29
C ILE A 210 -10.66 -7.88 -11.97
N PRO A 211 -10.55 -6.99 -12.98
CA PRO A 211 -10.17 -5.60 -12.74
C PRO A 211 -11.24 -4.86 -11.93
N HIS A 212 -10.81 -3.84 -11.17
CA HIS A 212 -11.66 -3.08 -10.25
C HIS A 212 -12.87 -2.46 -10.95
N TYR A 213 -12.75 -2.13 -12.24
CA TYR A 213 -13.81 -1.50 -13.03
C TYR A 213 -14.93 -2.47 -13.43
N HIS A 214 -14.72 -3.78 -13.28
CA HIS A 214 -15.75 -4.82 -13.33
C HIS A 214 -16.05 -5.46 -11.97
N GLY A 215 -15.31 -5.10 -10.92
CA GLY A 215 -15.46 -5.70 -9.59
C GLY A 215 -16.88 -5.62 -9.03
N LEU A 216 -17.55 -4.47 -9.15
CA LEU A 216 -18.94 -4.35 -8.68
C LEU A 216 -19.94 -5.17 -9.49
N GLU A 217 -19.77 -5.24 -10.81
CA GLU A 217 -20.60 -6.06 -11.69
C GLU A 217 -20.48 -7.54 -11.30
N ALA A 218 -19.24 -8.00 -11.08
CA ALA A 218 -18.96 -9.36 -10.62
C ALA A 218 -19.51 -9.61 -9.21
N THR A 219 -19.39 -8.66 -8.28
CA THR A 219 -19.98 -8.76 -6.94
C THR A 219 -21.49 -8.96 -7.00
N GLU A 220 -22.22 -8.18 -7.80
CA GLU A 220 -23.67 -8.33 -7.93
C GLU A 220 -24.08 -9.67 -8.54
N ALA A 221 -23.31 -10.17 -9.51
CA ALA A 221 -23.53 -11.50 -10.09
C ALA A 221 -23.24 -12.64 -9.09
N MET A 222 -22.29 -12.43 -8.18
CA MET A 222 -21.83 -13.43 -7.22
C MET A 222 -22.73 -13.54 -5.98
N LYS A 223 -23.29 -12.43 -5.50
CA LYS A 223 -24.19 -12.37 -4.32
C LYS A 223 -25.27 -13.48 -4.29
N PRO A 224 -26.09 -13.68 -5.33
CA PRO A 224 -27.14 -14.71 -5.30
C PRO A 224 -26.58 -16.15 -5.29
N LEU A 225 -25.34 -16.35 -5.76
CA LEU A 225 -24.69 -17.67 -5.75
C LEU A 225 -24.09 -18.00 -4.38
N LEU A 226 -23.53 -17.00 -3.71
CA LEU A 226 -22.96 -17.16 -2.37
C LEU A 226 -24.03 -17.24 -1.27
N GLY A 227 -25.18 -16.58 -1.46
CA GLY A 227 -26.24 -16.57 -0.46
C GLY A 227 -25.72 -16.11 0.91
N ASP A 228 -25.92 -16.94 1.93
CA ASP A 228 -25.54 -16.64 3.32
C ASP A 228 -24.02 -16.54 3.53
N TYR A 229 -23.20 -17.02 2.59
CA TYR A 229 -21.74 -16.89 2.66
C TYR A 229 -21.24 -15.49 2.28
N TYR A 230 -22.04 -14.69 1.59
CA TYR A 230 -21.66 -13.31 1.27
C TYR A 230 -21.81 -12.42 2.50
N GLN A 231 -20.73 -11.75 2.91
CA GLN A 231 -20.73 -10.88 4.08
C GLN A 231 -20.62 -9.41 3.69
N TYR A 232 -21.49 -8.59 4.26
CA TYR A 232 -21.49 -7.14 4.11
C TYR A 232 -21.78 -6.45 5.43
N ASP A 233 -21.05 -5.37 5.74
CA ASP A 233 -21.36 -4.49 6.87
C ASP A 233 -21.31 -3.01 6.48
N GLY A 234 -22.48 -2.37 6.51
CA GLY A 234 -22.67 -0.94 6.26
C GLY A 234 -22.45 -0.04 7.49
N THR A 235 -21.94 -0.57 8.61
CA THR A 235 -21.63 0.23 9.80
C THR A 235 -20.58 1.31 9.46
N PRO A 236 -20.79 2.59 9.86
CA PRO A 236 -19.82 3.65 9.58
C PRO A 236 -18.41 3.31 10.07
N ILE A 237 -17.40 3.65 9.27
CA ILE A 237 -15.99 3.25 9.45
C ILE A 237 -15.50 3.36 10.90
N LEU A 238 -15.70 4.51 11.55
CA LEU A 238 -15.21 4.73 12.92
C LEU A 238 -15.91 3.84 13.96
N LYS A 239 -17.20 3.57 13.76
CA LYS A 239 -17.98 2.69 14.65
C LYS A 239 -17.61 1.23 14.42
N ALA A 240 -17.42 0.83 13.16
CA ALA A 240 -16.91 -0.49 12.81
C ALA A 240 -15.51 -0.71 13.40
N MET A 241 -14.60 0.24 13.20
CA MET A 241 -13.23 0.18 13.74
C MET A 241 -13.23 0.02 15.25
N TYR A 242 -14.02 0.81 15.97
CA TYR A 242 -14.16 0.66 17.42
C TYR A 242 -14.70 -0.71 17.81
N ARG A 243 -15.71 -1.23 17.09
CA ARG A 243 -16.26 -2.58 17.34
C ARG A 243 -15.19 -3.65 17.13
N GLU A 244 -14.51 -3.68 15.99
CA GLU A 244 -13.50 -4.73 15.72
C GLU A 244 -12.34 -4.66 16.70
N MET A 245 -11.85 -3.45 17.00
CA MET A 245 -10.77 -3.29 17.98
C MET A 245 -11.15 -3.71 19.39
N LYS A 246 -12.44 -3.75 19.72
CA LYS A 246 -12.93 -4.11 21.05
C LYS A 246 -13.40 -5.57 21.15
N GLU A 247 -14.13 -6.03 20.14
CA GLU A 247 -14.85 -7.31 20.16
C GLU A 247 -14.04 -8.43 19.47
N CYS A 248 -13.09 -8.11 18.60
CA CYS A 248 -12.34 -9.08 17.81
C CYS A 248 -10.91 -9.30 18.35
N ILE A 249 -10.80 -9.60 19.65
CA ILE A 249 -9.51 -9.76 20.35
C ILE A 249 -8.99 -11.19 20.28
N TYR A 250 -9.87 -12.17 20.46
CA TYR A 250 -9.52 -13.59 20.47
C TYR A 250 -10.66 -14.43 19.90
N VAL A 251 -10.32 -15.60 19.37
CA VAL A 251 -11.28 -16.55 18.79
C VAL A 251 -11.39 -17.78 19.67
N GLU A 252 -12.59 -18.32 19.80
CA GLU A 252 -12.85 -19.58 20.50
C GLU A 252 -13.39 -20.61 19.51
N LYS A 253 -13.19 -21.88 19.85
CA LYS A 253 -13.73 -22.98 19.06
C LYS A 253 -15.26 -22.90 19.03
N ASP A 254 -15.81 -23.16 17.84
CA ASP A 254 -17.25 -23.31 17.66
C ASP A 254 -17.79 -24.45 18.54
N GLU A 255 -18.98 -24.24 19.13
CA GLU A 255 -19.67 -25.22 19.96
C GLU A 255 -20.32 -26.34 19.13
N GLY A 256 -20.38 -26.16 17.81
CA GLY A 256 -20.91 -27.15 16.86
C GLY A 256 -20.04 -28.41 16.69
N GLU A 257 -20.57 -29.36 15.92
CA GLU A 257 -19.88 -30.64 15.62
C GLU A 257 -18.65 -30.49 14.71
N THR A 258 -18.52 -29.37 13.98
CA THR A 258 -17.42 -29.07 13.07
C THR A 258 -16.13 -28.78 13.84
N LYS A 259 -15.15 -29.68 13.72
CA LYS A 259 -13.87 -29.57 14.41
C LYS A 259 -12.95 -28.64 13.62
N GLY A 260 -12.53 -27.52 14.19
CA GLY A 260 -11.51 -26.65 13.58
C GLY A 260 -12.04 -25.31 13.04
N VAL A 261 -13.30 -24.99 13.34
CA VAL A 261 -13.91 -23.67 13.13
C VAL A 261 -13.86 -22.87 14.43
N TYR A 262 -13.52 -21.59 14.32
CA TYR A 262 -13.38 -20.67 15.43
C TYR A 262 -14.09 -19.35 15.14
N TRP A 263 -14.62 -18.70 16.17
CA TRP A 263 -15.37 -17.44 16.06
C TRP A 263 -14.91 -16.44 17.10
N TYR A 264 -15.03 -15.15 16.78
CA TYR A 264 -14.87 -14.10 17.78
C TYR A 264 -16.00 -14.16 18.80
N ARG A 265 -15.64 -14.11 20.09
CA ARG A 265 -16.60 -14.04 21.19
C ARG A 265 -16.53 -12.67 21.84
N LYS A 266 -17.70 -12.15 22.21
CA LYS A 266 -17.77 -11.03 23.15
C LYS A 266 -17.46 -11.59 24.54
N GLU A 267 -16.56 -10.94 25.27
CA GLU A 267 -16.47 -11.15 26.72
C GLU A 267 -17.88 -10.97 27.31
N ILE A 268 -18.32 -11.97 28.09
CA ILE A 268 -19.62 -11.96 28.79
C ILE A 268 -19.65 -10.82 29.80
#